data_AF-A0A6I5X947-F1
#
_entry.id   AF-A0A6I5X947-F1
#
_cell.length_a   1.000
_cell.length_b   1.000
_cell.length_c   1.000
_cell.angle_alpha   90.00
_cell.angle_beta   90.00
_cell.angle_gamma   90.00
#
_symmetry.space_group_name_H-M   'P 1'
#
loop_
_entity.id
_entity.type
_entity.pdbx_description
1 polymer ?
#
loop_
_entity_poly.entity_id
_entity_poly.type
_entity_poly.pdbx_seq_one_letter_code
_entity_poly.pdbx_strand_id
1 'polypeptide(L)'
;MAAQMPQICVKTGVPTADTLTIRGRATPVWAWAMIVFGFLPWLVAQAGSSHRYAITVPLQRAVFQRYRQWRRASWVLAALGITLMLGAAAVDGERALLLLAVTLVGLAWGLVNEWVNSVGIRLTREGALLMTRVHPAFREAVLRQDAAKADA
;
A
#
# COMPACT_ATOMS: atom_id res chain seq x y z
N MET A 1 11.48 -24.54 -4.47
CA MET A 1 11.29 -24.55 -2.99
C MET A 1 10.94 -23.15 -2.55
N ALA A 2 9.79 -22.95 -1.88
CA ALA A 2 9.47 -21.64 -1.33
C ALA A 2 10.46 -21.34 -0.19
N ALA A 3 11.23 -20.26 -0.30
CA ALA A 3 12.14 -19.85 0.76
C ALA A 3 11.34 -19.67 2.05
N GLN A 4 11.74 -20.38 3.11
CA GLN A 4 11.07 -20.33 4.40
C GLN A 4 11.30 -18.94 5.02
N MET A 5 10.27 -18.10 4.99
CA MET A 5 10.33 -16.78 5.62
C MET A 5 10.41 -16.89 7.14
N PRO A 6 11.07 -15.93 7.82
CA PRO A 6 11.14 -15.93 9.26
C PRO A 6 9.72 -15.73 9.82
N GLN A 7 9.36 -16.49 10.86
CA GLN A 7 8.02 -16.47 11.47
C GLN A 7 7.80 -15.24 12.37
N ILE A 8 8.12 -14.05 11.84
CA ILE A 8 8.02 -12.76 12.52
C ILE A 8 7.13 -11.86 11.67
N CYS A 9 6.15 -11.23 12.31
CA CYS A 9 5.20 -10.36 11.61
C CYS A 9 5.93 -9.18 10.96
N VAL A 10 5.74 -9.00 9.65
CA VAL A 10 6.40 -7.94 8.86
C VAL A 10 6.14 -6.53 9.40
N LYS A 11 4.99 -6.30 10.04
CA LYS A 11 4.60 -4.97 10.54
C LYS A 11 4.84 -4.75 12.01
N THR A 12 4.58 -5.74 12.85
CA THR A 12 4.67 -5.58 14.31
C THR A 12 5.97 -6.11 14.89
N GLY A 13 6.74 -6.93 14.15
CA GLY A 13 7.95 -7.56 14.66
C GLY A 13 7.71 -8.67 15.69
N VAL A 14 6.44 -8.97 16.00
CA VAL A 14 6.07 -10.04 16.95
C VAL A 14 6.07 -11.39 16.22
N PRO A 15 6.50 -12.49 16.86
CA PRO A 15 6.36 -13.83 16.29
C PRO A 15 4.93 -14.13 15.83
N THR A 16 4.79 -14.74 14.65
CA THR A 16 3.48 -15.06 14.08
C THR A 16 3.56 -16.33 13.23
N ALA A 17 2.58 -17.21 13.39
CA ALA A 17 2.36 -18.34 12.49
C ALA A 17 1.45 -17.97 11.30
N ASP A 18 0.73 -16.84 11.40
CA ASP A 18 -0.11 -16.35 10.32
C ASP A 18 0.72 -15.88 9.13
N THR A 19 0.32 -16.36 7.95
CA THR A 19 0.82 -15.86 6.66
C THR A 19 -0.33 -15.28 5.85
N LEU A 20 -0.02 -14.25 5.06
CA LEU A 20 -0.97 -13.58 4.18
C LEU A 20 -0.35 -13.40 2.79
N THR A 21 -1.06 -13.84 1.76
CA THR A 21 -0.68 -13.57 0.37
C THR A 21 -1.15 -12.18 -0.04
N ILE A 22 -0.19 -11.27 -0.23
CA ILE A 22 -0.40 -9.94 -0.78
C ILE A 22 -0.29 -10.05 -2.30
N ARG A 23 -1.39 -9.70 -2.99
CA ARG A 23 -1.44 -9.62 -4.45
C ARG A 23 -1.51 -8.16 -4.86
N GLY A 24 -0.77 -7.80 -5.91
CA GLY A 24 -0.75 -6.42 -6.39
C GLY A 24 -0.13 -6.27 -7.76
N ARG A 25 0.00 -5.02 -8.19
CA ARG A 25 0.82 -4.61 -9.32
C ARG A 25 1.90 -3.67 -8.82
N ALA A 26 3.13 -3.91 -9.24
CA ALA A 26 4.24 -2.99 -9.01
C ALA A 26 4.59 -2.36 -10.34
N THR A 27 4.75 -1.04 -10.35
CA THR A 27 5.20 -0.30 -11.52
C THR A 27 6.61 0.21 -11.24
N PRO A 28 7.52 0.14 -12.21
CA PRO A 28 8.86 0.67 -12.02
C PRO A 28 8.81 2.18 -11.78
N VAL A 29 9.72 2.66 -10.93
CA VAL A 29 9.74 4.08 -10.50
C VAL A 29 9.93 5.03 -11.69
N TRP A 30 10.68 4.63 -12.72
CA TRP A 30 10.90 5.46 -13.91
C TRP A 30 9.61 5.75 -14.70
N ALA A 31 8.59 4.88 -14.61
CA ALA A 31 7.32 5.12 -15.29
C ALA A 31 6.66 6.42 -14.83
N TRP A 32 6.89 6.84 -13.58
CA TRP A 32 6.42 8.13 -13.09
C TRP A 32 7.06 9.34 -13.78
N ALA A 33 8.30 9.22 -14.27
CA ALA A 33 8.95 10.30 -15.00
C ALA A 33 8.25 10.60 -16.34
N MET A 34 7.50 9.63 -16.90
CA MET A 34 6.75 9.82 -18.13
C MET A 34 5.61 10.84 -18.01
N ILE A 35 5.22 11.22 -16.79
CA ILE A 35 4.17 12.23 -16.58
C ILE A 35 4.55 13.60 -17.14
N VAL A 36 5.86 13.90 -17.22
CA VAL A 36 6.38 15.15 -17.81
C VAL A 36 6.08 15.22 -19.31
N PHE A 37 5.97 14.08 -19.99
CA PHE A 37 5.59 14.01 -21.41
C PHE A 37 4.07 13.98 -21.61
N GLY A 38 3.30 14.10 -20.53
CA GLY A 38 1.84 14.12 -20.55
C GLY A 38 1.21 12.86 -19.94
N PHE A 39 -0.10 12.97 -19.69
CA PHE A 39 -0.87 11.94 -19.02
C PHE A 39 -1.00 10.64 -19.84
N LEU A 40 -1.19 10.75 -21.16
CA LEU A 40 -1.36 9.57 -22.03
C LEU A 40 -0.09 8.72 -22.11
N PRO A 41 1.11 9.27 -22.42
CA PRO A 41 2.35 8.49 -22.38
C PRO A 41 2.62 7.86 -21.01
N TRP A 42 2.36 8.58 -19.92
CA TRP A 42 2.47 8.06 -18.56
C TRP A 42 1.56 6.86 -18.32
N LEU A 43 0.28 6.93 -18.73
CA LEU A 43 -0.67 5.84 -18.57
C LEU A 43 -0.25 4.60 -19.36
N VAL A 44 0.19 4.78 -20.61
CA VAL A 44 0.69 3.68 -21.46
C VAL A 44 1.92 3.02 -20.83
N ALA A 45 2.89 3.82 -20.38
CA ALA A 45 4.07 3.33 -19.69
C ALA A 45 3.69 2.58 -18.40
N GLN A 46 2.77 3.14 -17.60
CA GLN A 46 2.31 2.54 -16.36
C GLN A 46 1.62 1.19 -16.59
N ALA A 47 0.75 1.10 -17.61
CA ALA A 47 0.05 -0.13 -17.95
C ALA A 47 0.99 -1.20 -18.50
N GLY A 48 1.86 -0.83 -19.45
CA GLY A 48 2.77 -1.73 -20.15
C GLY A 48 3.93 -2.25 -19.29
N SER A 49 4.38 -1.47 -18.31
CA SER A 49 5.49 -1.85 -17.42
C SER A 49 5.03 -2.39 -16.05
N SER A 50 3.72 -2.55 -15.84
CA SER A 50 3.19 -3.07 -14.57
C SER A 50 3.36 -4.59 -14.45
N HIS A 51 4.02 -5.04 -13.39
CA HIS A 51 4.18 -6.45 -13.09
C HIS A 51 3.20 -6.89 -12.00
N ARG A 52 2.42 -7.93 -12.27
CA ARG A 52 1.57 -8.57 -11.27
C ARG A 52 2.44 -9.43 -10.36
N TYR A 53 2.22 -9.35 -9.06
CA TYR A 53 2.92 -10.18 -8.09
C TYR A 53 1.96 -10.78 -7.07
N ALA A 54 2.38 -11.89 -6.49
CA ALA A 54 1.76 -12.52 -5.34
C ALA A 54 2.88 -12.94 -4.38
N ILE A 55 2.99 -12.26 -3.24
CA ILE A 55 4.01 -12.55 -2.22
C ILE A 55 3.28 -12.97 -0.95
N THR A 56 3.65 -14.12 -0.39
CA THR A 56 3.13 -14.59 0.89
C THR A 56 4.05 -14.14 2.01
N VAL A 57 3.58 -13.25 2.88
CA VAL A 57 4.38 -12.69 3.98
C VAL A 57 3.80 -13.06 5.34
N PRO A 58 4.64 -13.22 6.39
CA PRO A 58 4.17 -13.40 7.76
C PRO A 58 3.53 -12.10 8.24
N LEU A 59 2.22 -12.10 8.44
CA LEU A 59 1.47 -10.92 8.87
C LEU A 59 0.28 -11.38 9.71
N GLN A 60 0.20 -10.85 10.93
CA GLN A 60 -0.92 -11.13 11.83
C GLN A 60 -2.25 -10.72 11.17
N ARG A 61 -3.22 -11.64 11.16
CA ARG A 61 -4.53 -11.40 10.53
C ARG A 61 -5.25 -10.20 11.13
N ALA A 62 -5.16 -10.00 12.44
CA ALA A 62 -5.80 -8.89 13.14
C ALA A 62 -5.32 -7.51 12.63
N VAL A 63 -4.01 -7.37 12.41
CA VAL A 63 -3.41 -6.14 11.88
C VAL A 63 -3.92 -5.86 10.47
N PHE A 64 -3.95 -6.89 9.62
CA PHE A 64 -4.44 -6.76 8.25
C PHE A 64 -5.93 -6.45 8.18
N GLN A 65 -6.74 -7.06 9.04
CA GLN A 65 -8.18 -6.80 9.12
C GLN A 65 -8.45 -5.35 9.56
N ARG A 66 -7.74 -4.85 10.58
CA ARG A 66 -7.84 -3.44 11.02
C ARG A 66 -7.50 -2.48 9.88
N TYR A 67 -6.40 -2.73 9.16
CA TYR A 67 -6.04 -1.95 7.98
C TYR A 67 -7.16 -1.94 6.92
N ARG A 68 -7.76 -3.10 6.61
CA ARG A 68 -8.86 -3.18 5.63
C ARG A 68 -10.11 -2.44 6.09
N GLN A 69 -10.47 -2.54 7.37
CA GLN A 69 -11.62 -1.83 7.94
C GLN A 69 -11.43 -0.32 7.84
N TRP A 70 -10.27 0.19 8.25
CA TRP A 70 -9.96 1.62 8.20
C TRP A 70 -9.88 2.14 6.76
N ARG A 71 -9.30 1.36 5.86
CA ARG A 71 -9.28 1.70 4.43
C ARG A 71 -10.70 1.80 3.88
N ARG A 72 -11.58 0.85 4.17
CA ARG A 72 -12.99 0.91 3.76
C ARG A 72 -13.70 2.13 4.34
N ALA A 73 -13.54 2.39 5.64
CA ALA A 73 -14.13 3.56 6.28
C ALA A 73 -13.67 4.87 5.63
N SER A 74 -12.38 4.98 5.28
CA SER A 74 -11.82 6.14 4.57
C SER A 74 -12.48 6.33 3.19
N TRP A 75 -12.64 5.25 2.42
CA TRP A 75 -13.30 5.30 1.11
C TRP A 75 -14.79 5.64 1.21
N VAL A 76 -15.49 5.11 2.20
CA VAL A 76 -16.90 5.44 2.46
C VAL A 76 -17.03 6.92 2.83
N LEU A 77 -16.18 7.42 3.71
CA LEU A 77 -16.20 8.83 4.13
C LEU A 77 -15.87 9.77 2.96
N ALA A 78 -14.87 9.43 2.14
CA ALA A 78 -14.52 10.20 0.95
C ALA A 78 -15.66 10.20 -0.08
N ALA A 79 -16.26 9.03 -0.35
CA ALA A 79 -17.39 8.94 -1.28
C ALA A 79 -18.60 9.73 -0.78
N LEU A 80 -18.96 9.60 0.50
CA LEU A 80 -20.05 10.34 1.12
C LEU A 80 -19.81 11.85 1.04
N GLY A 81 -18.59 12.30 1.34
CA GLY A 81 -18.21 13.70 1.23
C GLY A 81 -18.39 14.26 -0.19
N ILE A 82 -17.94 13.52 -1.22
CA ILE A 82 -18.12 13.90 -2.63
C ILE A 82 -19.62 13.95 -2.99
N THR A 83 -20.40 12.94 -2.63
CA THR A 83 -21.84 12.88 -2.94
C THR A 83 -22.59 14.05 -2.31
N LEU A 84 -22.33 14.34 -1.03
CA LEU A 84 -22.95 15.46 -0.34
C LEU A 84 -22.50 16.81 -0.93
N MET A 85 -21.22 16.95 -1.28
CA MET A 85 -20.69 18.17 -1.90
C MET A 85 -21.39 18.48 -3.22
N LEU A 86 -21.59 17.48 -4.08
CA LEU A 86 -22.29 17.64 -5.35
C LEU A 86 -23.77 18.02 -5.15
N GLY A 87 -24.43 17.42 -4.15
CA GLY A 87 -25.81 17.77 -3.79
C GLY A 87 -25.93 19.19 -3.24
N ALA A 88 -25.01 19.60 -2.36
CA ALA A 88 -25.00 20.94 -1.79
C ALA A 88 -24.70 22.01 -2.85
N ALA A 89 -23.76 21.76 -3.76
CA ALA A 89 -23.45 22.68 -4.86
C ALA A 89 -24.64 22.98 -5.77
N ALA A 90 -25.64 22.09 -5.83
CA ALA A 90 -26.87 22.29 -6.59
C ALA A 90 -27.93 23.14 -5.86
N VAL A 91 -27.80 23.33 -4.54
CA VAL A 91 -28.79 24.02 -3.69
C VAL A 91 -28.24 25.33 -3.14
N ASP A 92 -27.06 25.30 -2.52
CA ASP A 92 -26.45 26.44 -1.84
C ASP A 92 -24.93 26.25 -1.67
N GLY A 93 -24.14 27.17 -2.23
CA GLY A 93 -22.69 27.03 -2.40
C GLY A 93 -21.90 27.11 -1.10
N GLU A 94 -22.40 27.80 -0.06
CA GLU A 94 -21.64 28.00 1.18
C GLU A 94 -21.42 26.68 1.96
N ARG A 95 -22.39 25.77 1.91
CA ARG A 95 -22.29 24.44 2.56
C ARG A 95 -21.33 23.50 1.83
N ALA A 96 -20.99 23.77 0.57
CA ALA A 96 -20.07 22.95 -0.20
C ALA A 96 -18.65 22.96 0.38
N LEU A 97 -18.21 24.08 0.99
CA LEU A 97 -16.89 24.18 1.63
C LEU A 97 -16.73 23.26 2.85
N LEU A 98 -17.76 23.17 3.69
CA LEU A 98 -17.76 22.26 4.86
C LEU A 98 -17.69 20.79 4.41
N LEU A 99 -18.41 20.44 3.35
CA LEU A 99 -18.45 19.08 2.81
C LEU A 99 -17.14 18.70 2.07
N LEU A 100 -16.50 19.68 1.44
CA LEU A 100 -15.15 19.53 0.92
C LEU A 100 -14.16 19.21 2.05
N ALA A 101 -14.23 19.90 3.19
CA ALA A 101 -13.38 19.62 4.33
C ALA A 101 -13.54 18.18 4.85
N VAL A 102 -14.78 17.68 4.98
CA VAL A 102 -15.04 16.28 5.37
C VAL A 102 -14.42 15.30 4.37
N THR A 103 -14.56 15.56 3.08
CA THR A 103 -13.97 14.74 2.01
C THR A 103 -12.45 14.69 2.13
N LEU A 104 -11.82 15.85 2.30
CA LEU A 104 -10.37 15.97 2.44
C LEU A 104 -9.86 15.24 3.69
N VAL A 105 -10.57 15.33 4.81
CA VAL A 105 -10.24 14.58 6.04
C VAL A 105 -10.30 13.08 5.79
N GLY A 106 -11.34 12.58 5.10
CA GLY A 106 -11.45 11.16 4.75
C GLY A 106 -10.31 10.68 3.84
N LEU A 107 -9.93 11.48 2.85
CA LEU A 107 -8.80 11.18 1.95
C LEU A 107 -7.47 11.21 2.71
N ALA A 108 -7.22 12.23 3.51
CA ALA A 108 -6.01 12.36 4.32
C ALA A 108 -5.86 11.19 5.30
N TRP A 109 -6.95 10.82 6.00
CA TRP A 109 -6.98 9.66 6.88
C TRP A 109 -6.67 8.36 6.12
N GLY A 110 -7.25 8.19 4.93
CA GLY A 110 -6.96 7.06 4.05
C GLY A 110 -5.49 6.98 3.65
N LEU A 111 -4.88 8.12 3.29
CA LEU A 111 -3.46 8.21 2.93
C LEU A 111 -2.54 7.91 4.11
N VAL A 112 -2.82 8.43 5.30
CA VAL A 112 -2.06 8.14 6.51
C VAL A 112 -2.16 6.67 6.89
N ASN A 113 -3.36 6.09 6.86
CA ASN A 113 -3.56 4.67 7.11
C ASN A 113 -2.80 3.81 6.09
N GLU A 114 -2.82 4.19 4.80
CA GLU A 114 -2.03 3.52 3.77
C GLU A 114 -0.52 3.65 4.03
N TRP A 115 -0.03 4.83 4.43
CA TRP A 115 1.38 5.02 4.73
C TRP A 115 1.83 4.14 5.90
N VAL A 116 1.15 4.22 7.05
CA VAL A 116 1.55 3.55 8.28
C VAL A 116 1.36 2.04 8.18
N ASN A 117 0.19 1.60 7.74
CA ASN A 117 -0.21 0.20 7.84
C ASN A 117 0.07 -0.62 6.57
N SER A 118 0.32 -0.01 5.41
CA SER A 118 0.61 -0.79 4.19
C SER A 118 2.07 -1.25 4.13
N VAL A 119 2.27 -2.51 3.76
CA VAL A 119 3.59 -3.03 3.39
C VAL A 119 3.89 -2.49 2.00
N GLY A 120 4.90 -1.64 1.89
CA GLY A 120 5.24 -1.06 0.59
C GLY A 120 5.98 -2.08 -0.25
N ILE A 121 5.54 -2.29 -1.49
CA ILE A 121 6.23 -3.17 -2.44
C ILE A 121 6.63 -2.31 -3.63
N ARG A 122 7.91 -2.31 -3.96
CA ARG A 122 8.49 -1.58 -5.10
C ARG A 122 9.22 -2.55 -6.01
N LEU A 123 9.21 -2.27 -7.31
CA LEU A 123 10.03 -2.98 -8.26
C LEU A 123 11.38 -2.28 -8.38
N THR A 124 12.49 -3.00 -8.18
CA THR A 124 13.84 -2.49 -8.42
C THR A 124 14.10 -2.40 -9.93
N ARG A 125 15.18 -1.73 -10.32
CA ARG A 125 15.59 -1.67 -11.73
C ARG A 125 15.94 -3.05 -12.30
N GLU A 126 16.39 -3.96 -11.45
CA GLU A 126 16.71 -5.35 -11.78
C GLU A 126 15.47 -6.26 -11.89
N GLY A 127 14.26 -5.72 -11.68
CA GLY A 127 13.02 -6.50 -11.69
C GLY A 127 12.75 -7.28 -10.40
N ALA A 128 13.56 -7.08 -9.35
CA ALA A 128 13.31 -7.68 -8.04
C ALA A 128 12.22 -6.91 -7.28
N LEU A 129 11.46 -7.61 -6.44
CA LEU A 129 10.46 -6.99 -5.56
C LEU A 129 11.11 -6.60 -4.24
N LEU A 130 11.21 -5.30 -3.99
CA LEU A 130 11.70 -4.73 -2.75
C LEU A 130 10.53 -4.45 -1.81
N MET A 131 10.52 -5.12 -0.65
CA MET A 131 9.64 -4.75 0.45
C MET A 131 10.22 -3.55 1.21
N THR A 132 9.39 -2.56 1.43
CA THR A 132 9.69 -1.31 2.13
C THR A 132 8.71 -1.13 3.29
N ARG A 133 9.08 -0.31 4.29
CA ARG A 133 8.26 -0.06 5.49
C ARG A 133 7.96 -1.35 6.28
N VAL A 134 8.97 -2.22 6.37
CA VAL A 134 8.97 -3.43 7.19
C VAL A 134 9.54 -3.12 8.57
N HIS A 135 9.13 -3.88 9.58
CA HIS A 135 9.62 -3.75 10.93
C HIS A 135 11.12 -4.12 11.02
N PRO A 136 11.96 -3.41 11.81
CA PRO A 136 13.39 -3.70 11.94
C PRO A 136 13.68 -5.15 12.33
N ALA A 137 12.95 -5.69 13.31
CA ALA A 137 13.10 -7.09 13.74
C ALA A 137 12.89 -8.11 12.61
N PHE A 138 11.93 -7.85 11.69
CA PHE A 138 11.72 -8.70 10.52
C PHE A 138 12.91 -8.60 9.55
N ARG A 139 13.37 -7.37 9.27
CA ARG A 139 14.55 -7.12 8.42
C ARG A 139 15.78 -7.86 8.95
N GLU A 140 16.05 -7.74 10.24
CA GLU A 140 17.18 -8.42 10.89
C GLU A 140 17.08 -9.94 10.85
N ALA A 141 15.87 -10.48 10.96
CA ALA A 141 15.64 -11.92 10.83
C ALA A 141 15.91 -12.42 9.40
N VAL A 142 15.48 -11.66 8.39
CA VAL A 142 15.78 -11.98 6.98
C VAL A 142 17.29 -11.93 6.73
N LEU A 143 17.97 -10.87 7.17
CA LEU A 143 19.42 -10.73 6.99
C LEU A 143 20.21 -11.87 7.66
N ARG A 144 19.79 -12.30 8.86
CA ARG A 144 20.40 -13.45 9.54
C ARG A 144 20.19 -14.75 8.79
N GLN A 145 19.00 -14.96 8.21
CA GLN A 145 18.72 -16.14 7.39
C GLN A 145 19.52 -16.13 6.09
N ASP A 146 19.72 -14.97 5.47
CA ASP A 146 20.51 -14.86 4.24
C ASP A 146 22.00 -15.08 4.51
N ALA A 147 22.54 -14.56 5.61
CA ALA A 147 23.90 -14.84 6.05
C ALA A 147 24.12 -16.34 6.31
N ALA A 148 23.21 -16.98 7.05
CA ALA A 148 23.29 -18.41 7.34
C ALA A 148 23.21 -19.31 6.08
N LYS A 149 22.57 -18.82 5.00
CA LYS A 149 22.56 -19.52 3.71
C LYS A 149 23.82 -19.31 2.87
N ALA A 150 24.52 -18.20 3.08
CA ALA A 150 25.76 -17.91 2.36
C ALA A 150 26.93 -18.77 2.89
N ASP A 151 26.86 -19.17 4.17
CA ASP A 151 27.85 -20.02 4.83
C ASP A 151 27.64 -21.53 4.61
N ALA A 152 26.50 -21.92 4.01
CA ALA A 152 26.10 -23.32 3.78
C ALA A 152 26.34 -23.76 2.33
#